data_AF-A0A928GS97-F1
#
_entry.id   AF-A0A928GS97-F1
#
_cell.length_a   1.000
_cell.length_b   1.000
_cell.length_c   1.000
_cell.angle_alpha   90.00
_cell.angle_beta   90.00
_cell.angle_gamma   90.00
#
_symmetry.space_group_name_H-M   'P 1'
#
loop_
_entity.id
_entity.type
_entity.pdbx_description
1 polymer ?
#
loop_
_entity_poly.entity_id
_entity_poly.type
_entity_poly.pdbx_seq_one_letter_code
_entity_poly.pdbx_strand_id
1 'polypeptide(L)'
;MAIYTNLPVYKASYSLLLEINRMMPNLPRDCRYSLGQELRHRIMEIIVLIYRANRTKEKVSLISKMRETLLEVQVYIRLFSDLKYISERKYVALIEETVSMSKQMSAWEKSEQNKVTNEK
;
A
#
# COMPACT_ATOMS: atom_id res chain seq x y z
N MET A 1 -23.19 -4.72 0.76
CA MET A 1 -21.80 -4.22 0.73
C MET A 1 -20.86 -5.43 0.70
N ALA A 2 -19.96 -5.52 -0.26
CA ALA A 2 -18.99 -6.61 -0.29
C ALA A 2 -18.07 -6.50 0.92
N ILE A 3 -17.80 -7.62 1.60
CA ILE A 3 -16.88 -7.68 2.74
C ILE A 3 -15.53 -7.18 2.24
N TYR A 4 -15.03 -6.06 2.79
CA TYR A 4 -13.80 -5.39 2.33
C TYR A 4 -12.58 -6.31 2.34
N THR A 5 -12.59 -7.35 3.18
CA THR A 5 -11.56 -8.39 3.26
C THR A 5 -11.41 -9.22 1.98
N ASN A 6 -12.43 -9.22 1.11
CA ASN A 6 -12.39 -9.91 -0.18
C ASN A 6 -11.81 -9.05 -1.31
N LEU A 7 -11.58 -7.75 -1.08
CA LEU A 7 -10.98 -6.91 -2.10
C LEU A 7 -9.55 -7.37 -2.40
N PRO A 8 -9.17 -7.61 -3.67
CA PRO A 8 -7.82 -7.98 -4.04
C PRO A 8 -6.77 -7.00 -3.48
N VAL A 9 -7.07 -5.71 -3.52
CA VAL A 9 -6.17 -4.65 -3.02
C VAL A 9 -5.97 -4.71 -1.51
N TYR A 10 -6.98 -5.15 -0.75
CA TYR A 10 -6.85 -5.38 0.68
C TYR A 10 -5.90 -6.54 0.96
N LYS A 11 -6.09 -7.67 0.26
CA LYS A 11 -5.24 -8.86 0.41
C LYS A 11 -3.78 -8.55 0.06
N ALA A 12 -3.54 -7.82 -1.02
CA ALA A 12 -2.22 -7.38 -1.42
C ALA A 12 -1.58 -6.43 -0.38
N SER A 13 -2.33 -5.45 0.13
CA SER A 13 -1.82 -4.53 1.16
C SER A 13 -1.45 -5.25 2.45
N TYR A 14 -2.26 -6.23 2.85
CA TYR A 14 -2.01 -7.02 4.06
C TYR A 14 -0.83 -7.99 3.89
N SER A 15 -0.70 -8.60 2.70
CA SER A 15 0.47 -9.40 2.32
C SER A 15 1.76 -8.59 2.44
N LEU A 16 1.79 -7.40 1.83
CA LEU A 16 2.93 -6.49 1.93
C LEU A 16 3.25 -6.14 3.38
N LEU A 17 2.24 -5.84 4.21
CA LEU A 17 2.46 -5.55 5.62
C LEU A 17 3.12 -6.72 6.37
N LEU A 18 2.67 -7.96 6.13
CA LEU A 18 3.28 -9.15 6.73
C LEU A 18 4.73 -9.31 6.28
N GLU A 19 4.99 -9.12 4.99
CA GLU A 19 6.33 -9.23 4.40
C GLU A 19 7.31 -8.20 4.99
N ILE A 20 6.85 -6.95 5.17
CA ILE A 20 7.59 -5.88 5.83
C ILE A 20 7.83 -6.21 7.30
N ASN A 21 6.84 -6.70 8.05
CA ASN A 21 7.03 -7.09 9.45
C ASN A 21 8.03 -8.24 9.60
N ARG A 22 8.05 -9.21 8.68
CA ARG A 22 9.02 -10.32 8.69
C ARG A 22 10.46 -9.86 8.48
N MET A 23 10.68 -8.76 7.75
CA MET A 23 12.04 -8.21 7.56
C MET A 23 12.49 -7.24 8.66
N MET A 24 11.59 -6.69 9.48
CA MET A 24 11.94 -5.74 10.55
C MET A 24 13.06 -6.24 11.48
N PRO A 25 13.10 -7.52 11.93
CA PRO A 25 14.16 -8.02 12.81
C PRO A 25 15.57 -7.97 12.20
N ASN A 26 15.68 -7.92 10.88
CA ASN A 26 16.96 -7.88 10.16
C ASN A 26 17.48 -6.45 9.96
N LEU A 27 16.65 -5.43 10.22
CA LEU A 27 17.06 -4.03 10.13
C LEU A 27 17.92 -3.62 11.34
N PRO A 28 18.89 -2.70 11.16
CA PRO A 28 19.57 -2.05 12.28
C PRO A 28 18.58 -1.42 13.25
N ARG A 29 18.90 -1.43 14.53
CA ARG A 29 18.00 -0.99 15.61
C ARG A 29 17.46 0.43 15.36
N ASP A 30 18.34 1.36 15.02
CA ASP A 30 17.98 2.77 14.83
C ASP A 30 17.06 2.96 13.61
N CYS A 31 17.35 2.27 12.49
CA CYS A 31 16.50 2.27 11.30
C CYS A 31 15.13 1.64 11.57
N ARG A 32 15.08 0.52 12.31
CA ARG A 32 13.85 -0.18 12.65
C ARG A 32 12.88 0.71 13.44
N TYR A 33 13.40 1.48 14.39
CA TYR A 33 12.60 2.36 15.24
C TYR A 33 12.31 3.74 14.64
N SER A 34 12.94 4.08 13.51
CA SER A 34 12.65 5.27 12.73
C SER A 34 11.91 4.88 11.44
N LEU A 35 12.64 4.72 10.34
CA LEU A 35 12.10 4.45 9.00
C LEU A 35 11.25 3.18 8.93
N GLY A 36 11.62 2.14 9.68
CA GLY A 36 10.86 0.88 9.74
C GLY A 36 9.49 1.04 10.39
N GLN A 37 9.35 1.93 11.38
CA GLN A 37 8.04 2.23 11.96
C GLN A 37 7.18 3.05 11.01
N GLU A 38 7.76 4.09 10.39
CA GLU A 38 7.06 4.93 9.42
C GLU A 38 6.54 4.11 8.24
N LEU A 39 7.37 3.22 7.66
CA LEU A 39 6.93 2.33 6.58
C LEU A 39 5.71 1.50 6.99
N ARG A 40 5.75 0.87 8.17
CA ARG A 40 4.60 0.08 8.67
C ARG A 40 3.37 0.94 8.89
N HIS A 41 3.55 2.17 9.37
CA HIS A 41 2.46 3.13 9.55
C HIS A 41 1.79 3.45 8.21
N ARG A 42 2.56 3.75 7.15
CA ARG A 42 2.02 4.03 5.81
C ARG A 42 1.27 2.85 5.20
N ILE A 43 1.76 1.64 5.37
CA ILE A 43 1.04 0.45 4.88
C ILE A 43 -0.26 0.23 5.65
N MET A 44 -0.26 0.45 6.97
CA MET A 44 -1.49 0.42 7.78
C MET A 44 -2.48 1.51 7.37
N GLU A 45 -1.99 2.72 7.07
CA GLU A 45 -2.81 3.82 6.55
C GLU A 45 -3.53 3.41 5.26
N ILE A 46 -2.84 2.77 4.31
CA ILE A 46 -3.46 2.22 3.09
C ILE A 46 -4.59 1.25 3.44
N ILE A 47 -4.37 0.31 4.35
CA ILE A 47 -5.39 -0.67 4.76
C ILE A 47 -6.63 0.04 5.35
N VAL A 48 -6.42 1.05 6.20
CA VAL A 48 -7.50 1.85 6.79
C VAL A 48 -8.25 2.64 5.72
N LEU A 49 -7.53 3.21 4.75
CA LEU A 49 -8.14 3.92 3.63
C LEU A 49 -8.98 3.00 2.73
N ILE A 50 -8.54 1.76 2.48
CA ILE A 50 -9.33 0.76 1.74
C ILE A 50 -10.64 0.50 2.46
N TYR A 51 -10.58 0.30 3.78
CA TYR A 51 -11.76 0.10 4.61
C TYR A 51 -12.71 1.30 4.55
N ARG A 52 -12.18 2.53 4.69
CA ARG A 52 -12.96 3.77 4.62
C ARG A 52 -13.62 3.92 3.25
N ALA A 53 -12.87 3.74 2.16
CA ALA A 53 -13.38 3.81 0.80
C ALA A 53 -14.47 2.77 0.52
N ASN A 54 -14.43 1.60 1.15
CA ASN A 54 -15.51 0.62 1.03
C ASN A 54 -16.83 1.09 1.69
N ARG A 55 -16.74 1.90 2.76
CA ARG A 55 -17.90 2.36 3.55
C ARG A 55 -18.48 3.71 3.11
N THR A 56 -17.72 4.55 2.41
CA THR A 56 -18.16 5.89 2.01
C THR A 56 -18.62 5.96 0.56
N LYS A 57 -19.33 7.04 0.22
CA LYS A 57 -19.67 7.39 -1.18
C LYS A 57 -18.50 8.08 -1.89
N GLU A 58 -17.70 8.85 -1.17
CA GLU A 58 -16.53 9.58 -1.67
C GLU A 58 -15.30 8.68 -1.83
N LYS A 59 -15.42 7.66 -2.67
CA LYS A 59 -14.36 6.66 -2.83
C LYS A 59 -13.17 7.17 -3.63
N VAL A 60 -13.42 8.00 -4.66
CA VAL A 60 -12.38 8.47 -5.59
C VAL A 60 -11.29 9.26 -4.85
N SER A 61 -11.68 10.19 -3.97
CA SER A 61 -10.72 10.96 -3.16
C SER A 61 -9.88 10.05 -2.24
N LEU A 62 -10.51 9.08 -1.59
CA LEU A 62 -9.81 8.12 -0.73
C LEU A 62 -8.87 7.21 -1.51
N ILE A 63 -9.26 6.78 -2.72
CA ILE A 63 -8.40 5.98 -3.60
C ILE A 63 -7.22 6.79 -4.10
N SER A 64 -7.41 8.06 -4.45
CA SER A 64 -6.31 8.97 -4.78
C SER A 64 -5.33 9.07 -3.60
N LYS A 65 -5.83 9.25 -2.37
CA LYS A 65 -4.98 9.27 -1.17
C LYS A 65 -4.22 7.97 -0.96
N MET A 66 -4.86 6.81 -1.16
CA MET A 66 -4.17 5.50 -1.08
C MET A 66 -3.00 5.40 -2.06
N ARG A 67 -3.17 5.93 -3.27
CA ARG A 67 -2.14 5.92 -4.31
C ARG A 67 -0.96 6.81 -3.93
N GLU A 68 -1.21 7.98 -3.34
CA GLU A 68 -0.15 8.84 -2.78
C GLU A 68 0.63 8.12 -1.68
N THR A 69 -0.07 7.54 -0.70
CA THR A 69 0.57 6.80 0.39
C THR A 69 1.38 5.61 -0.12
N LEU A 70 0.93 4.96 -1.20
CA LEU A 70 1.69 3.86 -1.84
C LEU A 70 3.01 4.35 -2.48
N LEU A 71 3.06 5.58 -2.99
CA LEU A 71 4.31 6.17 -3.48
C LEU A 71 5.29 6.39 -2.33
N GLU A 72 4.82 6.85 -1.16
CA GLU A 72 5.66 6.96 0.04
C GLU A 72 6.25 5.60 0.43
N VAL A 73 5.44 4.54 0.42
CA VAL A 73 5.89 3.15 0.67
C VAL A 73 7.00 2.73 -0.31
N GLN A 74 6.87 3.05 -1.59
CA GLN A 74 7.91 2.76 -2.59
C GLN A 74 9.21 3.52 -2.32
N VAL A 75 9.13 4.78 -1.88
CA VAL A 75 10.31 5.57 -1.50
C VAL A 75 11.04 4.94 -0.32
N TYR A 76 10.33 4.50 0.72
CA TYR A 76 10.93 3.77 1.84
C TYR A 76 11.61 2.47 1.41
N ILE A 77 10.96 1.68 0.54
CA ILE A 77 11.53 0.42 0.02
C ILE A 77 12.81 0.69 -0.78
N ARG A 78 12.82 1.72 -1.62
CA ARG A 78 14.03 2.16 -2.34
C ARG A 78 15.13 2.59 -1.38
N LEU A 79 14.81 3.40 -0.38
CA LEU A 79 15.78 3.83 0.62
C LEU A 79 16.41 2.64 1.37
N PHE A 80 15.62 1.61 1.71
CA PHE A 80 16.15 0.39 2.33
C PHE A 80 17.08 -0.39 1.41
N SER A 81 16.83 -0.37 0.11
CA SER A 81 17.72 -0.96 -0.89
C SER A 81 19.02 -0.16 -1.01
N ASP A 82 18.94 1.16 -1.12
CA ASP A 82 20.09 2.05 -1.27
C ASP A 82 21.01 1.99 -0.03
N LEU A 83 20.43 1.87 1.17
CA LEU A 83 21.14 1.66 2.43
C LEU A 83 21.64 0.21 2.62
N LYS A 84 21.39 -0.68 1.66
CA LYS A 84 21.76 -2.11 1.68
C LYS A 84 21.17 -2.88 2.87
N TYR A 85 20.02 -2.44 3.39
CA TYR A 85 19.30 -3.14 4.44
C TYR A 85 18.47 -4.32 3.92
N ILE A 86 18.16 -4.32 2.62
CA ILE A 86 17.53 -5.42 1.91
C ILE A 86 18.37 -5.83 0.70
N SER A 87 18.27 -7.10 0.31
CA SER A 87 18.89 -7.58 -0.92
C SER A 87 18.15 -7.08 -2.15
N GLU A 88 18.84 -7.01 -3.28
CA GLU A 88 18.25 -6.64 -4.57
C GLU A 88 17.04 -7.53 -4.92
N ARG A 89 17.14 -8.85 -4.70
CA ARG A 89 16.02 -9.78 -4.91
C ARG A 89 14.79 -9.40 -4.07
N LYS A 90 15.01 -9.00 -2.81
CA LYS A 90 13.93 -8.58 -1.91
C LYS A 90 13.34 -7.25 -2.36
N TYR A 91 14.17 -6.30 -2.77
CA TYR A 91 13.73 -5.03 -3.33
C TYR A 91 12.83 -5.23 -4.55
N VAL A 92 13.27 -6.03 -5.53
CA VAL A 92 12.47 -6.33 -6.74
C VAL A 92 11.12 -6.94 -6.37
N ALA A 93 11.10 -7.95 -5.49
CA ALA A 93 9.86 -8.59 -5.06
C ALA A 93 8.88 -7.60 -4.38
N LEU A 94 9.37 -6.74 -3.49
CA LEU A 94 8.56 -5.73 -2.83
C LEU A 94 8.02 -4.67 -3.81
N ILE A 95 8.86 -4.21 -4.75
CA ILE A 95 8.44 -3.24 -5.76
C ILE A 95 7.38 -3.84 -6.70
N GLU A 96 7.55 -5.08 -7.16
CA GLU A 96 6.54 -5.77 -7.96
C GLU A 96 5.18 -5.86 -7.25
N GLU A 97 5.17 -6.16 -5.95
CA GLU A 97 3.95 -6.17 -5.14
C GLU A 97 3.30 -4.76 -5.10
N THR A 98 4.09 -3.71 -4.87
CA THR A 98 3.56 -2.33 -4.90
C THR A 98 3.04 -1.90 -6.27
N VAL A 99 3.67 -2.34 -7.37
CA VAL A 99 3.20 -2.06 -8.74
C VAL A 99 1.87 -2.75 -8.99
N SER A 100 1.72 -4.00 -8.53
CA SER A 100 0.45 -4.73 -8.59
C SER A 100 -0.65 -3.99 -7.82
N MET A 101 -0.35 -3.53 -6.60
CA MET A 101 -1.28 -2.72 -5.79
C MET A 101 -1.70 -1.44 -6.52
N SER A 102 -0.75 -0.71 -7.11
CA SER A 102 -1.02 0.52 -7.86
C SER A 102 -1.96 0.29 -9.05
N LYS A 103 -1.78 -0.81 -9.79
CA LYS A 103 -2.69 -1.21 -10.88
C LYS A 103 -4.10 -1.49 -10.36
N GLN A 104 -4.22 -2.22 -9.25
CA GLN A 104 -5.51 -2.55 -8.63
C GLN A 104 -6.24 -1.29 -8.13
N MET A 105 -5.52 -0.36 -7.48
CA MET A 105 -6.07 0.92 -7.04
C MET A 105 -6.54 1.76 -8.23
N SER A 106 -5.75 1.83 -9.30
CA SER A 106 -6.10 2.60 -10.50
C SER A 106 -7.32 2.03 -11.23
N ALA A 107 -7.45 0.70 -11.29
CA ALA A 107 -8.62 0.04 -11.86
C ALA A 107 -9.87 0.30 -11.01
N TRP A 108 -9.73 0.28 -9.68
CA TRP A 108 -10.83 0.60 -8.77
C TRP A 108 -11.27 2.06 -8.90
N GLU A 109 -10.32 3.00 -8.95
CA GLU A 109 -10.60 4.43 -9.13
C GLU A 109 -11.40 4.69 -10.41
N LYS A 110 -10.95 4.13 -11.55
CA LYS A 110 -11.65 4.23 -12.83
C LYS A 110 -13.07 3.66 -12.77
N SER A 111 -13.25 2.52 -12.11
CA SER A 111 -14.56 1.90 -11.95
C SER A 111 -15.53 2.80 -11.16
N GLU A 112 -15.05 3.46 -10.10
CA GLU A 112 -15.89 4.37 -9.32
C GLU A 112 -16.12 5.71 -10.03
N GLN A 113 -15.13 6.24 -10.76
CA GLN A 113 -15.31 7.45 -11.59
C GLN A 113 -16.38 7.25 -12.67
N ASN A 114 -16.39 6.10 -13.35
CA ASN A 114 -17.39 5.80 -14.37
C ASN A 114 -18.81 5.73 -13.80
N LYS A 115 -18.98 5.27 -12.55
CA LYS A 115 -20.29 5.27 -11.87
C LYS A 115 -20.78 6.69 -11.62
N VAL A 116 -19.90 7.58 -11.12
CA VAL A 116 -20.23 8.99 -10.88
C VAL A 116 -20.59 9.72 -12.18
N THR A 117 -19.92 9.41 -13.29
CA THR A 117 -20.22 10.02 -14.61
C THR A 117 -21.53 9.53 -15.20
N ASN A 118 -21.90 8.26 -15.01
CA ASN A 118 -23.15 7.69 -15.51
C ASN A 118 -24.39 8.04 -14.67
N GLU A 119 -24.20 8.57 -13.46
CA GLU A 119 -25.28 9.06 -12.57
C GLU A 119 -25.59 10.56 -12.77
N LYS A 120 -24.82 11.26 -13.61
CA LYS A 120 -25.06 12.66 -14.01
C LYS A 120 -25.70 12.71 -15.40
#